data_AF-A0AAD7FN41-F1
#
_entry.id   AF-A0AAD7FN41-F1
#
_cell.length_a   1.000
_cell.length_b   1.000
_cell.length_c   1.000
_cell.angle_alpha   90.00
_cell.angle_beta   90.00
_cell.angle_gamma   90.00
#
_symmetry.space_group_name_H-M   'P 1'
#
loop_
_entity.id
_entity.type
_entity.pdbx_description
1 polymer ?
#
loop_
_entity_poly.entity_id
_entity_poly.type
_entity_poly.pdbx_seq_one_letter_code
_entity_poly.pdbx_strand_id
1 'polypeptide(L)'
;MAQLVDMSPFSFAFEDDHKVFVGRKEILSSAVELETGRVDLERMYSEDEDNGAKLAQILLGRTDYHVHVLSRCGPVPVQTLSFSTYGPAELDNPLQASYRRSKDQTYIQSLPGGQVVSLKINEGNDPSSVSWAHKFSDPIVATFDVLRTTKRAFALLQPLPPLRSIFSKVAPHLDEIYVGLVGETLFASHSWLSVPETRLGAIQRRWKG
;
A
#
# COMPACT_ATOMS: atom_id res chain seq x y z
N MET A 1 4.07 10.10 -4.18
CA MET A 1 2.79 10.61 -4.70
C MET A 1 2.11 11.58 -3.74
N ALA A 2 1.81 11.20 -2.49
CA ALA A 2 1.18 12.12 -1.51
C ALA A 2 1.84 13.51 -1.43
N GLN A 3 3.16 13.57 -1.24
CA GLN A 3 3.91 14.84 -1.21
C GLN A 3 3.72 15.70 -2.47
N LEU A 4 3.65 15.10 -3.66
CA LEU A 4 3.44 15.85 -4.91
C LEU A 4 2.04 16.47 -4.94
N VAL A 5 1.05 15.75 -4.42
CA VAL A 5 -0.32 16.27 -4.32
C VAL A 5 -0.40 17.36 -3.24
N ASP A 6 0.27 17.20 -2.10
CA ASP A 6 0.25 18.19 -1.02
C ASP A 6 0.97 19.50 -1.39
N MET A 7 1.98 19.44 -2.26
CA MET A 7 2.65 20.64 -2.79
C MET A 7 1.86 21.31 -3.93
N SER A 8 0.76 20.71 -4.39
CA SER A 8 -0.01 21.25 -5.51
C SER A 8 -0.71 22.58 -5.17
N PRO A 9 -0.77 23.52 -6.13
CA PRO A 9 -0.10 23.51 -7.43
C PRO A 9 1.37 23.95 -7.29
N PHE A 10 2.27 23.36 -8.07
CA PHE A 10 3.68 23.76 -8.07
C PHE A 10 4.35 23.67 -9.45
N SER A 11 5.50 24.32 -9.58
CA SER A 11 6.39 24.26 -10.74
C SER A 11 7.84 24.16 -10.26
N PHE A 12 8.70 23.50 -11.04
CA PHE A 12 10.14 23.49 -10.77
C PHE A 12 10.82 24.66 -11.49
N ALA A 13 11.64 25.43 -10.78
CA ALA A 13 12.29 26.62 -11.31
C ALA A 13 13.49 26.31 -12.26
N PHE A 14 13.87 25.04 -12.42
CA PHE A 14 15.12 24.64 -13.06
C PHE A 14 14.98 24.13 -14.50
N GLU A 15 13.76 24.03 -15.03
CA GLU A 15 13.51 23.68 -16.43
C GLU A 15 12.98 24.91 -17.17
N ASP A 16 13.56 25.22 -18.35
CA ASP A 16 12.99 26.16 -19.34
C ASP A 16 11.59 25.72 -19.81
N ASP A 17 11.23 24.48 -19.48
CA ASP A 17 9.93 23.88 -19.69
C ASP A 17 9.02 24.28 -18.51
N HIS A 18 8.23 25.34 -18.70
CA HIS A 18 7.29 25.83 -17.69
C HIS A 18 6.12 24.88 -17.43
N LYS A 19 6.39 23.70 -16.85
CA LYS A 19 5.39 22.74 -16.45
C LYS A 19 4.75 23.15 -15.13
N VAL A 20 3.44 22.95 -15.03
CA VAL A 20 2.67 23.14 -13.81
C VAL A 20 2.12 21.78 -13.40
N PHE A 21 2.37 21.40 -12.15
CA PHE A 21 1.91 20.16 -11.57
C PHE A 21 0.69 20.46 -10.71
N VAL A 22 -0.42 19.78 -11.02
CA VAL A 22 -1.70 19.91 -10.31
C VAL A 22 -2.09 18.55 -9.76
N GLY A 23 -2.13 18.45 -8.44
CA GLY A 23 -2.50 17.27 -7.68
C GLY A 23 -3.96 17.29 -7.23
N ARG A 24 -4.56 16.11 -7.13
CA ARG A 24 -5.86 15.85 -6.52
C ARG A 24 -5.75 14.63 -5.61
N LYS A 25 -6.40 14.70 -4.45
CA LYS A 25 -6.49 13.60 -3.48
C LYS A 25 -7.97 13.31 -3.22
N GLU A 26 -8.32 12.04 -3.25
CA GLU A 26 -9.65 11.55 -2.89
C GLU A 26 -9.52 10.46 -1.83
N ILE A 27 -10.37 10.51 -0.81
CA ILE A 27 -10.41 9.51 0.24
C ILE A 27 -11.76 8.84 0.15
N LEU A 28 -11.75 7.52 -0.03
CA LEU A 28 -12.92 6.68 -0.20
C LEU A 28 -12.92 5.63 0.91
N SER A 29 -14.12 5.20 1.28
CA SER A 29 -14.34 4.06 2.18
C SER A 29 -15.15 3.01 1.44
N SER A 30 -14.86 1.73 1.66
CA SER A 30 -15.62 0.62 1.09
C SER A 30 -15.94 -0.40 2.18
N ALA A 31 -17.19 -0.83 2.23
CA ALA A 31 -17.62 -1.91 3.11
C ALA A 31 -17.41 -3.25 2.42
N VAL A 32 -16.84 -4.22 3.14
CA VAL A 32 -16.65 -5.58 2.66
C VAL A 32 -17.37 -6.52 3.60
N GLU A 33 -18.32 -7.28 3.07
CA GLU A 33 -18.99 -8.36 3.79
C GLU A 33 -18.06 -9.56 3.91
N LEU A 34 -17.76 -9.96 5.15
CA LEU A 34 -16.75 -10.96 5.48
C LEU A 34 -17.14 -12.38 5.03
N GLU A 35 -18.43 -12.69 4.99
CA GLU A 35 -18.89 -14.05 4.63
C GLU A 35 -18.92 -14.26 3.12
N THR A 36 -19.33 -13.24 2.37
CA THR A 36 -19.56 -13.35 0.92
C THR A 36 -18.42 -12.73 0.10
N GLY A 37 -17.62 -11.85 0.70
CA GLY A 37 -16.65 -11.01 0.00
C GLY A 37 -17.29 -9.88 -0.82
N ARG A 38 -18.60 -9.63 -0.68
CA ARG A 38 -19.27 -8.56 -1.42
C ARG A 38 -18.74 -7.20 -0.96
N VAL A 39 -18.38 -6.38 -1.93
CA VAL A 39 -17.90 -5.01 -1.71
C VAL A 39 -19.01 -4.02 -2.03
N ASP A 40 -19.28 -3.13 -1.09
CA ASP A 40 -20.10 -1.94 -1.27
C ASP A 40 -19.21 -0.70 -1.26
N LEU A 41 -19.13 -0.04 -2.42
CA LEU A 41 -18.21 1.07 -2.66
C LEU A 41 -18.79 2.37 -2.07
N GLU A 42 -17.90 3.26 -1.63
CA GLU A 42 -18.22 4.63 -1.19
C GLU A 42 -19.20 4.71 -0.01
N ARG A 43 -19.33 3.65 0.77
CA ARG A 43 -20.19 3.65 1.96
C ARG A 43 -19.58 4.53 3.03
N MET A 44 -20.27 5.61 3.36
CA MET A 44 -19.96 6.42 4.54
C MET A 44 -20.36 5.67 5.81
N TYR A 45 -19.62 5.89 6.90
CA TYR A 45 -20.00 5.38 8.21
C TYR A 45 -21.34 6.01 8.63
N SER A 46 -22.41 5.23 8.65
CA SER A 46 -23.63 5.59 9.37
C SER A 46 -23.63 4.92 10.73
N GLU A 47 -23.80 5.71 11.79
CA GLU A 47 -23.87 5.20 13.16
C GLU A 47 -25.16 4.40 13.43
N ASP A 48 -26.16 4.54 12.55
CA ASP A 48 -27.55 4.07 12.73
C ASP A 48 -27.87 2.68 12.15
N GLU A 49 -26.88 1.91 11.70
CA GLU A 49 -27.13 0.56 11.15
C GLU A 49 -27.09 -0.56 12.19
N ASP A 50 -28.05 -1.48 12.05
CA ASP A 50 -28.30 -2.64 12.90
C ASP A 50 -27.01 -3.38 13.31
N ASN A 51 -26.87 -3.65 14.62
CA ASN A 51 -25.69 -4.28 15.22
C ASN A 51 -25.35 -5.65 14.60
N GLY A 52 -26.32 -6.35 14.00
CA GLY A 52 -26.09 -7.59 13.26
C GLY A 52 -25.25 -7.40 12.00
N ALA A 53 -25.54 -6.36 11.20
CA ALA A 53 -24.82 -6.05 9.96
C ALA A 53 -23.37 -5.59 10.24
N LYS A 54 -23.16 -4.89 11.36
CA LYS A 54 -21.85 -4.34 11.77
C LYS A 54 -20.80 -5.38 12.14
N LEU A 55 -21.22 -6.61 12.48
CA LEU A 55 -20.31 -7.71 12.80
C LEU A 55 -19.87 -8.51 11.57
N ALA A 56 -20.66 -8.46 10.49
CA ALA A 56 -20.40 -9.18 9.25
C ALA A 56 -19.63 -8.34 8.23
N GLN A 57 -19.34 -7.07 8.51
CA GLN A 57 -18.68 -6.15 7.58
C GLN A 57 -17.45 -5.49 8.19
N ILE A 58 -16.46 -5.24 7.35
CA ILE A 58 -15.29 -4.40 7.65
C ILE A 58 -15.28 -3.20 6.70
N LEU A 59 -14.64 -2.11 7.13
CA LEU A 59 -14.46 -0.93 6.31
C LEU A 59 -12.98 -0.79 5.95
N LEU A 60 -12.74 -0.53 4.66
CA LEU A 60 -11.41 -0.32 4.09
C LEU A 60 -11.32 1.11 3.56
N GLY A 61 -10.27 1.80 3.95
CA GLY A 61 -9.91 3.10 3.40
C GLY A 61 -9.14 2.93 2.09
N ARG A 62 -9.47 3.75 1.11
CA ARG A 62 -8.71 3.90 -0.12
C ARG A 62 -8.40 5.38 -0.31
N THR A 63 -7.17 5.72 -0.65
CA THR A 63 -6.80 7.08 -1.02
C THR A 63 -6.26 7.07 -2.44
N ASP A 64 -6.93 7.84 -3.29
CA ASP A 64 -6.58 8.02 -4.69
C ASP A 64 -5.87 9.35 -4.88
N TYR A 65 -4.71 9.30 -5.52
CA TYR A 65 -3.87 10.43 -5.84
C TYR A 65 -3.78 10.57 -7.35
N HIS A 66 -4.09 11.76 -7.86
CA HIS A 66 -3.90 12.10 -9.25
C HIS A 66 -2.94 13.28 -9.34
N VAL A 67 -1.99 13.21 -10.27
CA VAL A 67 -1.11 14.32 -10.62
C VAL A 67 -1.20 14.54 -12.11
N HIS A 68 -1.65 15.74 -12.49
CA HIS A 68 -1.69 16.21 -13.87
C HIS A 68 -0.51 17.14 -14.10
N VAL A 69 0.26 16.86 -15.16
CA VAL A 69 1.34 17.73 -15.62
C VAL A 69 0.81 18.54 -16.79
N LEU A 70 0.69 19.85 -16.60
CA LEU A 70 0.21 20.80 -17.59
C LEU A 70 1.40 21.53 -18.22
N SER A 71 1.34 21.75 -19.53
CA SER A 71 2.20 22.71 -20.22
C SER A 71 1.52 24.08 -20.28
N ARG A 72 2.27 25.18 -20.28
CA ARG A 72 1.67 26.52 -20.48
C ARG A 72 0.95 26.70 -21.82
N CYS A 73 1.21 25.84 -22.80
CA CYS A 73 0.59 25.92 -24.13
C CYS A 73 -0.88 25.51 -24.16
N GLY A 74 -1.46 25.01 -23.06
CA GLY A 74 -2.90 24.75 -23.00
C GLY A 74 -3.35 24.01 -21.73
N PRO A 75 -4.67 23.90 -21.52
CA PRO A 75 -5.24 23.26 -20.33
C PRO A 75 -5.18 21.72 -20.36
N VAL A 76 -4.71 21.12 -21.46
CA VAL A 76 -4.65 19.66 -21.62
C VAL A 76 -3.40 19.12 -20.94
N PRO A 77 -3.52 18.14 -20.01
CA PRO A 77 -2.36 17.50 -19.41
C PRO A 77 -1.48 16.80 -20.45
N VAL A 78 -0.19 17.09 -20.41
CA VAL A 78 0.83 16.36 -21.19
C VAL A 78 1.15 15.01 -20.55
N GLN A 79 0.88 14.87 -19.25
CA GLN A 79 1.02 13.61 -18.53
C GLN A 79 0.03 13.55 -17.37
N THR A 80 -0.50 12.36 -17.09
CA THR A 80 -1.31 12.08 -15.90
C THR A 80 -0.75 10.87 -15.18
N LEU A 81 -0.54 10.99 -13.88
CA LEU A 81 -0.14 9.91 -13.00
C LEU A 81 -1.27 9.66 -12.00
N SER A 82 -1.69 8.41 -11.88
CA SER A 82 -2.71 7.98 -10.92
C SER A 82 -2.11 6.92 -10.00
N PHE A 83 -2.32 7.06 -8.70
CA PHE A 83 -1.84 6.13 -7.69
C PHE A 83 -2.87 5.96 -6.59
N SER A 84 -3.17 4.72 -6.23
CA SER A 84 -4.09 4.38 -5.15
C SER A 84 -3.36 3.64 -4.05
N THR A 85 -3.65 4.00 -2.81
CA THR A 85 -3.20 3.25 -1.63
C THR A 85 -4.41 2.79 -0.83
N TYR A 86 -4.30 1.60 -0.25
CA TYR A 86 -5.30 1.04 0.65
C TYR A 86 -4.79 1.13 2.08
N GLY A 87 -5.71 1.32 3.02
CA GLY A 87 -5.40 1.40 4.43
C GLY A 87 -6.63 1.10 5.29
N PRO A 88 -6.48 1.14 6.61
CA PRO A 88 -7.62 1.08 7.52
C PRO A 88 -8.52 2.27 7.23
N ALA A 89 -9.81 2.09 7.45
CA ALA A 89 -10.72 3.20 7.35
C ALA A 89 -10.48 4.19 8.51
N GLU A 90 -10.81 5.47 8.30
CA GLU A 90 -10.30 6.59 9.10
C GLU A 90 -10.62 6.47 10.61
N LEU A 91 -11.80 5.93 10.93
CA LEU A 91 -12.24 5.68 12.30
C LEU A 91 -11.32 4.71 13.06
N ASP A 92 -10.60 3.85 12.33
CA ASP A 92 -9.75 2.80 12.88
C ASP A 92 -8.26 3.21 12.95
N ASN A 93 -7.92 4.44 12.52
CA ASN A 93 -6.56 4.97 12.61
C ASN A 93 -5.96 4.93 14.04
N PRO A 94 -6.70 5.26 15.12
CA PRO A 94 -6.16 5.14 16.48
C PRO A 94 -5.80 3.69 16.84
N LEU A 95 -6.60 2.72 16.37
CA LEU A 95 -6.33 1.30 16.59
C LEU A 95 -5.09 0.87 15.78
N GLN A 96 -5.01 1.27 14.50
CA GLN A 96 -3.86 1.01 13.65
C GLN A 96 -2.56 1.49 14.29
N ALA A 97 -2.53 2.70 14.87
CA ALA A 97 -1.33 3.27 15.47
C ALA A 97 -0.75 2.41 16.62
N SER A 98 -1.64 1.70 17.34
CA SER A 98 -1.29 0.77 18.42
C SER A 98 -1.01 -0.66 17.94
N TYR A 99 -1.42 -1.01 16.72
CA TYR A 99 -1.29 -2.36 16.19
C TYR A 99 0.14 -2.61 15.66
N ARG A 100 0.99 -3.16 16.52
CA ARG A 100 2.42 -3.38 16.23
C ARG A 100 2.78 -4.84 15.97
N ARG A 101 1.88 -5.77 16.29
CA ARG A 101 2.13 -7.22 16.13
C ARG A 101 0.83 -7.98 15.87
N SER A 102 0.86 -8.91 14.91
CA SER A 102 -0.23 -9.85 14.69
C SER A 102 -0.35 -10.80 15.88
N LYS A 103 -1.59 -11.06 16.32
CA LYS A 103 -1.87 -11.80 17.58
C LYS A 103 -1.39 -13.25 17.53
N ASP A 104 -1.45 -13.85 16.35
CA ASP A 104 -1.06 -15.24 16.09
C ASP A 104 0.42 -15.38 15.65
N GLN A 105 1.13 -14.26 15.56
CA GLN A 105 2.52 -14.17 15.10
C GLN A 105 2.73 -14.74 13.68
N THR A 106 1.67 -14.75 12.86
CA THR A 106 1.71 -15.12 11.45
C THR A 106 1.75 -13.87 10.59
N TYR A 107 2.64 -13.86 9.60
CA TYR A 107 2.83 -12.74 8.69
C TYR A 107 2.78 -13.21 7.25
N ILE A 108 2.16 -12.41 6.40
CA ILE A 108 1.99 -12.65 4.98
C ILE A 108 2.93 -11.71 4.24
N GLN A 109 3.97 -12.28 3.64
CA GLN A 109 4.87 -11.54 2.77
C GLN A 109 4.41 -11.67 1.32
N SER A 110 4.21 -10.54 0.65
CA SER A 110 4.09 -10.50 -0.80
C SER A 110 5.45 -10.34 -1.48
N LEU A 111 5.59 -10.98 -2.64
CA LEU A 111 6.73 -10.85 -3.53
C LEU A 111 6.28 -10.20 -4.85
N PRO A 112 7.18 -9.51 -5.57
CA PRO A 112 6.78 -8.73 -6.73
C PRO A 112 6.20 -9.54 -7.89
N GLY A 113 6.48 -10.84 -7.98
CA GLY A 113 5.93 -11.74 -8.99
C GLY A 113 4.57 -12.35 -8.66
N GLY A 114 3.84 -11.80 -7.69
CA GLY A 114 2.52 -12.30 -7.25
C GLY A 114 2.60 -13.47 -6.26
N GLN A 115 3.79 -13.95 -5.93
CA GLN A 115 3.95 -14.96 -4.88
C GLN A 115 3.68 -14.35 -3.52
N VAL A 116 3.07 -15.15 -2.65
CA VAL A 116 2.79 -14.81 -1.27
C VAL A 116 3.20 -15.98 -0.40
N VAL A 117 3.88 -15.69 0.71
CA VAL A 117 4.29 -16.69 1.70
C VAL A 117 3.78 -16.30 3.08
N SER A 118 3.28 -17.28 3.81
CA SER A 118 2.92 -17.14 5.21
C SER A 118 4.06 -17.62 6.09
N LEU A 119 4.52 -16.76 6.98
CA LEU A 119 5.65 -16.96 7.86
C LEU A 119 5.17 -16.89 9.30
N LYS A 120 5.51 -17.91 10.09
CA LYS A 120 5.30 -17.86 11.53
C LYS A 120 6.59 -17.37 12.20
N ILE A 121 6.46 -16.39 13.08
CA ILE A 121 7.59 -15.76 13.77
C ILE A 121 7.54 -16.11 15.24
N ASN A 122 8.66 -16.56 15.81
CA ASN A 122 8.76 -16.84 17.24
C ASN A 122 8.90 -15.55 18.06
N GLU A 123 8.79 -15.65 19.39
CA GLU A 123 8.94 -14.49 20.29
C GLU A 123 10.30 -13.77 20.16
N GLY A 124 11.35 -14.48 19.72
CA GLY A 124 12.68 -13.93 19.43
C GLY A 124 12.82 -13.22 18.08
N ASN A 125 11.73 -12.97 17.35
CA ASN A 125 11.72 -12.41 15.98
C ASN A 125 12.45 -13.25 14.92
N ASP A 126 12.67 -14.53 15.21
CA ASP A 126 13.18 -15.47 14.21
C ASP A 126 12.03 -16.15 13.47
N PRO A 127 12.14 -16.32 12.14
CA PRO A 127 11.18 -17.12 11.41
C PRO A 127 11.29 -18.56 11.89
N SER A 128 10.17 -19.11 12.35
CA SER A 128 10.12 -20.49 12.84
C SER A 128 9.83 -21.46 11.72
N SER A 129 8.93 -21.09 10.82
CA SER A 129 8.47 -21.93 9.72
C SER A 129 7.71 -21.12 8.65
N VAL A 130 7.73 -21.64 7.43
CA VAL A 130 6.80 -21.24 6.37
C VAL A 130 5.55 -22.10 6.54
N SER A 131 4.40 -21.47 6.82
CA SER A 131 3.13 -22.17 7.02
C SER A 131 2.52 -22.62 5.71
N TRP A 132 2.56 -21.74 4.69
CA TRP A 132 2.07 -22.00 3.35
C TRP A 132 2.61 -20.98 2.35
N ALA A 133 2.48 -21.27 1.07
CA ALA A 133 2.80 -20.37 -0.03
C ALA A 133 1.73 -20.44 -1.12
N HIS A 134 1.49 -19.32 -1.80
CA HIS A 134 0.54 -19.22 -2.90
C HIS A 134 1.07 -18.27 -3.98
N LYS A 135 0.52 -18.33 -5.19
CA LYS A 135 0.86 -17.40 -6.28
C LYS A 135 -0.42 -16.86 -6.92
N PHE A 136 -0.56 -15.55 -6.86
CA PHE A 136 -1.61 -14.81 -7.56
C PHE A 136 -1.14 -14.43 -8.98
N SER A 137 -2.10 -14.10 -9.84
CA SER A 137 -1.82 -13.51 -11.16
C SER A 137 -1.15 -12.15 -11.05
N ASP A 138 -1.49 -11.40 -10.01
CA ASP A 138 -1.10 -10.02 -9.81
C ASP A 138 -0.37 -9.83 -8.48
N PRO A 139 0.52 -8.83 -8.37
CA PRO A 139 1.20 -8.52 -7.12
C PRO A 139 0.23 -8.07 -6.03
N ILE A 140 0.42 -8.59 -4.81
CA ILE A 140 -0.33 -8.13 -3.64
C ILE A 140 0.32 -6.86 -3.08
N VAL A 141 -0.46 -5.79 -3.01
CA VAL A 141 0.01 -4.44 -2.61
C VAL A 141 -0.30 -4.08 -1.15
N ALA A 142 -1.21 -4.81 -0.50
CA ALA A 142 -1.54 -4.61 0.91
C ALA A 142 -2.08 -5.92 1.52
N THR A 143 -1.74 -6.15 2.79
CA THR A 143 -2.27 -7.25 3.60
C THR A 143 -2.96 -6.65 4.82
N PHE A 144 -4.17 -7.12 5.12
CA PHE A 144 -4.93 -6.70 6.29
C PHE A 144 -5.14 -7.87 7.25
N ASP A 145 -4.91 -7.62 8.53
CA ASP A 145 -5.38 -8.48 9.59
C ASP A 145 -6.80 -8.05 9.98
N VAL A 146 -7.73 -9.00 9.95
CA VAL A 146 -9.12 -8.76 10.35
C VAL A 146 -9.27 -9.07 11.84
N LEU A 147 -9.67 -8.07 12.61
CA LEU A 147 -9.92 -8.20 14.03
C LEU A 147 -11.41 -8.03 14.31
N ARG A 148 -11.91 -8.79 15.28
CA ARG A 148 -13.33 -8.77 15.66
C ARG A 148 -13.49 -8.53 17.15
N THR A 149 -14.43 -7.66 17.48
CA THR A 149 -14.93 -7.43 18.83
C THR A 149 -16.39 -7.87 18.90
N THR A 150 -17.00 -7.82 20.09
CA THR A 150 -18.44 -8.08 20.26
C THR A 150 -19.32 -7.04 19.58
N LYS A 151 -18.78 -5.88 19.19
CA LYS A 151 -19.56 -4.77 18.61
C LYS A 151 -19.30 -4.53 17.13
N ARG A 152 -18.11 -4.85 16.63
CA ARG A 152 -17.72 -4.64 15.22
C ARG A 152 -16.52 -5.49 14.81
N ALA A 153 -16.39 -5.72 13.52
CA ALA A 153 -15.13 -6.12 12.89
C ALA A 153 -14.41 -4.89 12.32
N PHE A 154 -13.09 -4.96 12.19
CA PHE A 154 -12.27 -3.94 11.53
C PHE A 154 -11.03 -4.59 10.90
N ALA A 155 -10.48 -3.92 9.89
CA ALA A 155 -9.31 -4.39 9.16
C ALA A 155 -8.15 -3.42 9.39
N LEU A 156 -7.04 -3.95 9.89
CA LEU A 156 -5.82 -3.19 10.14
C LEU A 156 -4.73 -3.67 9.19
N LEU A 157 -3.89 -2.76 8.71
CA LEU A 157 -2.70 -3.13 7.95
C LEU A 157 -1.82 -4.03 8.80
N GLN A 158 -1.41 -5.16 8.21
CA GLN A 158 -0.56 -6.12 8.90
C GLN A 158 0.77 -5.45 9.27
N PRO A 159 1.18 -5.50 10.55
CA PRO A 159 2.44 -4.92 10.99
C PRO A 159 3.62 -5.62 10.33
N LEU A 160 4.67 -4.87 10.04
CA LEU A 160 5.88 -5.44 9.47
C LEU A 160 6.81 -5.91 10.59
N PRO A 161 7.14 -7.21 10.69
CA PRO A 161 8.06 -7.70 11.70
C PRO A 161 9.49 -7.20 11.39
N PRO A 162 10.38 -7.08 12.39
CA PRO A 162 11.74 -6.58 12.18
C PRO A 162 12.49 -7.45 11.17
N LEU A 163 12.72 -6.86 10.00
CA LEU A 163 12.87 -7.58 8.74
C LEU A 163 14.21 -8.30 8.54
N ARG A 164 15.29 -7.79 9.14
CA ARG A 164 16.66 -8.16 8.77
C ARG A 164 17.03 -9.63 9.01
N SER A 165 16.48 -10.26 10.05
CA SER A 165 16.78 -11.68 10.36
C SER A 165 15.93 -12.67 9.57
N ILE A 166 14.75 -12.24 9.12
CA ILE A 166 13.73 -13.13 8.54
C ILE A 166 13.94 -13.33 7.03
N PHE A 167 14.24 -12.24 6.33
CA PHE A 167 14.13 -12.20 4.88
C PHE A 167 15.42 -12.55 4.13
N SER A 168 16.58 -12.31 4.73
CA SER A 168 17.87 -12.78 4.20
C SER A 168 17.92 -14.31 4.02
N LYS A 169 17.09 -15.04 4.78
CA LYS A 169 16.97 -16.51 4.70
C LYS A 169 15.98 -17.00 3.64
N VAL A 170 14.98 -16.21 3.29
CA VAL A 170 13.86 -16.63 2.42
C VAL A 170 13.99 -16.09 0.99
N ALA A 171 14.57 -14.89 0.82
CA ALA A 171 14.87 -14.34 -0.50
C ALA A 171 16.15 -13.46 -0.43
N PRO A 172 17.30 -13.98 -0.88
CA PRO A 172 18.59 -13.31 -0.71
C PRO A 172 18.80 -12.07 -1.61
N HIS A 173 17.91 -11.80 -2.57
CA HIS A 173 17.99 -10.67 -3.51
C HIS A 173 17.11 -9.47 -3.11
N LEU A 174 16.69 -9.40 -1.83
CA LEU A 174 15.70 -8.45 -1.33
C LEU A 174 16.23 -7.01 -1.09
N ASP A 175 17.47 -6.72 -1.44
CA ASP A 175 18.02 -5.34 -1.43
C ASP A 175 17.87 -4.64 -2.80
N GLU A 176 17.28 -5.31 -3.79
CA GLU A 176 17.08 -4.75 -5.13
C GLU A 176 15.70 -4.11 -5.29
N ILE A 177 15.64 -3.01 -6.06
CA ILE A 177 14.38 -2.42 -6.49
C ILE A 177 13.83 -3.27 -7.62
N TYR A 178 12.67 -3.89 -7.40
CA TYR A 178 11.95 -4.55 -8.47
C TYR A 178 11.19 -3.52 -9.29
N VAL A 179 11.35 -3.56 -10.61
CA VAL A 179 10.56 -2.76 -11.56
C VAL A 179 9.76 -3.72 -12.43
N GLY A 180 8.44 -3.55 -12.43
CA GLY A 180 7.51 -4.37 -13.22
C GLY A 180 6.55 -3.51 -14.03
N LEU A 181 5.71 -4.18 -14.82
CA LEU A 181 4.65 -3.56 -15.60
C LEU A 181 3.29 -4.03 -15.08
N VAL A 182 2.34 -3.10 -14.99
CA VAL A 182 0.91 -3.37 -14.84
C VAL A 182 0.22 -2.70 -16.03
N GLY A 183 -0.28 -3.52 -16.96
CA GLY A 183 -0.69 -3.02 -18.28
C GLY A 183 0.49 -2.34 -18.98
N GLU A 184 0.32 -1.07 -19.33
CA GLU A 184 1.36 -0.22 -19.96
C GLU A 184 2.11 0.68 -18.97
N THR A 185 1.81 0.55 -17.67
CA THR A 185 2.39 1.42 -16.63
C THR A 185 3.49 0.69 -15.87
N LEU A 186 4.61 1.38 -15.64
CA LEU A 186 5.69 0.88 -14.79
C LEU A 186 5.33 1.06 -13.32
N PHE A 187 5.61 0.05 -12.51
CA PHE A 187 5.62 0.15 -11.06
C PHE A 187 6.98 -0.26 -10.52
N ALA A 188 7.38 0.36 -9.42
CA ALA A 188 8.53 -0.05 -8.65
C ALA A 188 8.06 -0.55 -7.28
N SER A 189 8.58 -1.69 -6.86
CA SER A 189 8.40 -2.22 -5.51
C SER A 189 9.78 -2.36 -4.90
N HIS A 190 10.00 -1.63 -3.81
CA HIS A 190 11.12 -1.95 -2.95
C HIS A 190 10.69 -3.13 -2.09
N SER A 191 11.50 -4.18 -2.04
CA SER A 191 11.43 -5.09 -0.90
C SER A 191 11.70 -4.26 0.36
N TRP A 192 10.74 -4.16 1.29
CA TRP A 192 10.68 -3.14 2.36
C TRP A 192 11.82 -3.17 3.40
N LEU A 193 12.97 -3.77 3.10
CA LEU A 193 14.08 -4.09 4.01
C LEU A 193 15.18 -3.04 4.17
N SER A 194 15.21 -1.98 3.37
CA SER A 194 16.20 -0.91 3.51
C SER A 194 15.55 0.42 3.83
N VAL A 195 15.24 0.64 5.10
CA VAL A 195 15.47 1.96 5.69
C VAL A 195 16.60 1.76 6.70
N PRO A 196 17.78 2.28 6.36
CA PRO A 196 18.19 3.51 6.99
C PRO A 196 18.45 4.55 5.92
N GLU A 197 17.77 5.69 6.03
CA GLU A 197 18.34 7.01 5.76
C GLU A 197 19.57 7.02 4.83
N THR A 198 19.39 6.98 3.51
CA THR A 198 20.48 7.34 2.59
C THR A 198 19.94 8.01 1.32
N ARG A 199 20.28 9.29 1.25
CA ARG A 199 20.47 10.20 0.11
C ARG A 199 20.21 9.65 -1.29
N LEU A 200 19.40 10.40 -2.05
CA LEU A 200 19.41 10.46 -3.51
C LEU A 200 20.85 10.47 -4.05
N GLY A 201 21.31 9.32 -4.53
CA GLY A 201 22.61 9.12 -5.15
C GLY A 201 22.45 8.61 -6.57
N ALA A 202 22.68 9.51 -7.52
CA ALA A 202 23.10 9.28 -8.91
C ALA A 202 22.43 8.12 -9.70
N ILE A 203 21.42 8.47 -10.48
CA ILE A 203 21.09 7.74 -11.72
C ILE A 203 22.25 7.98 -12.70
N GLN A 204 23.22 7.06 -12.75
CA GLN A 204 24.16 7.02 -13.87
C GLN A 204 23.43 6.45 -15.10
N ARG A 205 23.13 7.37 -16.04
CA ARG A 205 22.68 7.02 -17.38
C ARG A 205 23.75 6.16 -18.07
N ARG A 206 23.35 4.99 -18.56
CA ARG A 206 24.06 4.30 -19.65
C ARG A 206 23.04 3.84 -20.67
N TRP A 207 22.61 4.76 -21.53
CA TRP A 207 21.97 4.41 -22.79
C TRP A 207 23.08 4.05 -23.77
N LYS A 208 23.15 2.78 -24.17
CA LYS A 208 23.82 2.35 -25.41
C LYS A 208 22.70 1.90 -26.35
N GLY A 209 22.70 2.47 -27.56
CA GLY A 209 21.73 2.23 -28.62
C GLY A 209 21.44 3.53 -29.33
#